data_AF-A0A956U4L7-F1
#
_entry.id   AF-A0A956U4L7-F1
#
_cell.length_a   1.000
_cell.length_b   1.000
_cell.length_c   1.000
_cell.angle_alpha   90.00
_cell.angle_beta   90.00
_cell.angle_gamma   90.00
#
_symmetry.space_group_name_H-M   'P 1'
#
loop_
_entity.id
_entity.type
_entity.pdbx_description
1 polymer ?
#
loop_
_entity_poly.entity_id
_entity_poly.type
_entity_poly.pdbx_seq_one_letter_code
_entity_poly.pdbx_strand_id
1 'polypeptide(L)' 'MARRNRRNNRGQSMVEYAIGIGAVAALCMVALGSLGHICADMIYNVEHAINYGGTQSGNPGRTINATATPWVLD' A
#
# COMPACT_ATOMS: atom_id res chain seq x y z
N MET A 1 54.79 -3.50 -12.38
CA MET A 1 53.59 -4.20 -12.89
C MET A 1 52.39 -3.86 -12.01
N ALA A 2 51.59 -2.85 -12.36
CA ALA A 2 50.34 -2.58 -11.66
C ALA A 2 49.21 -3.31 -12.40
N ARG A 3 48.71 -4.39 -11.79
CA ARG A 3 47.62 -5.22 -12.33
C ARG A 3 46.32 -4.41 -12.25
N ARG A 4 46.03 -3.64 -13.30
CA ARG A 4 44.79 -2.88 -13.46
C ARG A 4 43.65 -3.87 -13.57
N ASN A 5 42.95 -4.07 -12.46
CA ASN A 5 41.83 -4.98 -12.32
C ASN A 5 40.71 -4.53 -13.27
N ARG A 6 40.69 -5.06 -14.50
CA ARG A 6 39.58 -4.89 -15.46
C ARG A 6 38.39 -5.71 -14.94
N ARG A 7 37.69 -5.18 -13.92
CA ARG A 7 36.33 -5.65 -13.64
C ARG A 7 35.48 -5.26 -14.83
N ASN A 8 34.82 -6.26 -15.40
CA ASN A 8 34.04 -6.15 -16.62
C ASN A 8 32.76 -5.34 -16.32
N ASN A 9 32.80 -4.02 -16.56
CA ASN A 9 31.73 -3.06 -16.26
C ASN A 9 30.40 -3.33 -17.02
N ARG A 10 30.38 -4.30 -17.96
CA ARG A 10 29.20 -4.62 -18.77
C ARG A 10 28.07 -5.32 -17.99
N GLY A 11 28.38 -6.03 -16.91
CA GLY A 11 27.37 -6.69 -16.07
C GLY A 11 26.90 -5.88 -14.86
N GLN A 12 27.75 -5.00 -14.32
CA GLN A 12 27.42 -4.16 -13.17
C GLN A 12 26.32 -3.13 -13.48
N SER A 13 26.29 -2.60 -14.69
CA SER A 13 25.32 -1.58 -15.09
C SER A 13 23.87 -2.09 -15.13
N MET A 14 23.63 -3.35 -15.52
CA MET A 14 22.27 -3.94 -15.48
C MET A 14 21.81 -4.24 -14.05
N VAL A 15 22.74 -4.65 -13.17
CA VAL A 15 22.45 -4.90 -11.76
C VAL A 15 22.12 -3.59 -11.05
N GLU A 16 22.84 -2.50 -11.32
CA GLU A 16 22.52 -1.17 -10.79
C GLU A 16 21.13 -0.69 -11.23
N TYR A 17 20.76 -0.91 -12.50
CA TYR A 17 19.41 -0.58 -12.98
C TYR A 17 18.32 -1.40 -12.29
N ALA A 18 18.54 -2.71 -12.10
CA ALA A 18 17.60 -3.58 -11.41
C ALA A 18 17.43 -3.21 -9.92
N ILE A 19 18.54 -2.89 -9.24
CA ILE A 19 18.52 -2.41 -7.85
C ILE A 19 17.80 -1.06 -7.76
N GLY A 20 18.02 -0.16 -8.74
CA GLY A 20 17.32 1.12 -8.82
C GLY A 20 15.81 0.96 -8.96
N ILE A 21 15.35 0.10 -9.87
CA ILE A 21 13.91 -0.20 -10.04
C ILE A 21 13.33 -0.84 -8.78
N GLY A 22 14.06 -1.78 -8.17
CA GLY A 22 13.64 -2.43 -6.92
C GLY A 22 13.49 -1.44 -5.76
N ALA A 23 14.42 -0.48 -5.62
CA ALA A 23 14.35 0.54 -4.59
C ALA A 23 13.13 1.47 -4.77
N VAL A 24 12.85 1.90 -6.01
CA VAL A 24 11.66 2.73 -6.29
C VAL A 24 10.38 1.96 -6.04
N ALA A 25 10.30 0.70 -6.47
CA ALA A 25 9.14 -0.15 -6.21
C ALA A 25 8.89 -0.33 -4.70
N ALA A 26 9.94 -0.54 -3.91
CA ALA A 26 9.83 -0.63 -2.46
C ALA A 26 9.27 0.66 -1.84
N LEU A 27 9.75 1.83 -2.28
CA LEU A 27 9.24 3.12 -1.82
C LEU A 27 7.75 3.31 -2.17
N CYS A 28 7.34 2.94 -3.38
CA CYS A 28 5.93 2.99 -3.79
C CYS A 28 5.04 2.07 -2.95
N MET A 29 5.51 0.85 -2.66
CA MET A 29 4.77 -0.10 -1.81
C MET A 29 4.65 0.40 -0.37
N VAL A 30 5.69 1.03 0.18
CA VAL A 30 5.62 1.68 1.50
C VAL A 30 4.59 2.80 1.49
N ALA A 31 4.62 3.68 0.50
CA ALA A 31 3.66 4.78 0.38
C ALA A 31 2.21 4.26 0.30
N LEU A 32 1.96 3.23 -0.51
CA LEU A 32 0.64 2.59 -0.62
C LEU A 32 0.19 1.95 0.70
N GLY A 33 1.09 1.28 1.43
CA GLY A 33 0.81 0.72 2.74
C GLY A 33 0.44 1.79 3.77
N SER A 34 1.21 2.89 3.82
CA SER A 34 0.91 4.03 4.70
C SER A 34 -0.43 4.68 4.36
N LEU A 35 -0.74 4.84 3.07
CA LEU A 35 -2.01 5.40 2.62
C LEU A 35 -3.19 4.51 3.03
N GLY A 36 -3.06 3.18 2.87
CA GLY A 36 -4.07 2.22 3.29
C GLY A 36 -4.36 2.29 4.79
N HIS A 37 -3.32 2.43 5.62
CA HIS A 37 -3.47 2.61 7.07
C HIS A 37 -4.25 3.89 7.43
N ILE A 38 -3.88 5.03 6.82
CA ILE A 38 -4.53 6.32 7.09
C ILE A 38 -6.00 6.29 6.64
N CYS A 39 -6.29 5.70 5.47
CA CYS A 39 -7.66 5.54 4.99
C CYS A 39 -8.51 4.70 5.94
N ALA A 40 -7.96 3.60 6.47
CA ALA A 40 -8.66 2.76 7.43
C ALA A 40 -8.98 3.52 8.74
N ASP A 41 -8.04 4.31 9.25
CA ASP A 41 -8.27 5.14 10.45
C ASP A 41 -9.34 6.22 10.20
N MET A 42 -9.36 6.85 9.03
CA MET A 42 -10.40 7.81 8.69
C MET A 42 -11.78 7.16 8.69
N ILE A 43 -11.92 5.98 8.09
CA ILE A 43 -13.18 5.23 8.05
C ILE A 43 -13.63 4.86 9.47
N TYR A 44 -12.69 4.37 10.30
CA TYR A 44 -12.97 4.03 11.70
C TYR A 44 -13.54 5.21 12.49
N ASN A 45 -12.90 6.37 12.37
CA ASN A 45 -13.30 7.59 13.06
C ASN A 45 -14.65 8.11 12.57
N VAL A 46 -14.90 8.05 11.26
CA VAL A 46 -16.21 8.42 10.68
C VAL A 46 -17.31 7.49 11.18
N GLU A 47 -17.07 6.18 11.21
CA GLU A 47 -18.04 5.22 11.74
C GLU A 47 -18.36 5.50 13.22
N HIS A 48 -17.33 5.77 14.03
CA HIS A 48 -17.49 6.11 15.45
C HIS A 48 -18.28 7.42 15.65
N ALA A 49 -18.06 8.41 14.80
CA ALA A 49 -18.78 9.67 14.86
C ALA A 49 -20.24 9.54 14.43
N ILE A 50 -20.53 8.73 13.41
CA ILE A 50 -21.90 8.53 12.90
C ILE A 50 -22.71 7.61 13.83
N ASN A 51 -22.12 6.49 14.26
CA ASN A 51 -22.79 5.48 15.09
C ASN A 51 -22.54 5.70 16.59
N TYR A 52 -22.44 6.96 17.04
CA TYR A 52 -22.18 7.27 18.45
C TYR A 52 -23.31 6.74 19.35
N GLY A 53 -23.05 5.64 20.08
CA GLY A 53 -24.01 4.93 20.93
C GLY A 53 -24.80 3.80 20.24
N GLY A 54 -24.51 3.52 18.96
CA GLY A 54 -25.12 2.43 18.18
C GLY A 54 -24.23 1.20 18.04
N THR A 55 -24.65 0.25 17.18
CA THR A 55 -23.86 -0.94 16.86
C THR A 55 -22.67 -0.55 15.98
N GLN A 56 -21.45 -0.81 16.46
CA GLN A 56 -20.22 -0.62 15.71
C GLN A 56 -19.83 -1.90 14.95
N SER A 57 -19.21 -1.75 13.80
CA SER A 57 -18.65 -2.82 12.99
C SER A 57 -17.42 -3.39 13.67
N GLY A 58 -17.34 -4.72 13.77
CA GLY A 58 -16.12 -5.41 14.19
C GLY A 58 -14.99 -5.32 13.16
N ASN A 59 -15.27 -4.88 11.92
CA ASN A 59 -14.28 -4.75 10.86
C ASN A 59 -14.51 -3.48 10.00
N PRO A 60 -14.29 -2.28 10.57
CA PRO A 60 -14.60 -0.98 9.97
C PRO A 60 -13.82 -0.72 8.67
N GLY A 61 -12.62 -1.32 8.52
CA GLY A 61 -11.81 -1.20 7.30
C GLY A 61 -12.40 -1.89 6.06
N ARG A 62 -13.42 -2.75 6.21
CA ARG A 62 -14.18 -3.33 5.09
C ARG A 62 -15.46 -2.52 4.84
N THR A 63 -15.30 -1.32 4.30
CA THR A 63 -16.41 -0.40 4.04
C THR A 63 -17.36 -0.92 2.95
N ILE A 64 -16.88 -1.75 2.03
CA ILE A 64 -17.70 -2.34 0.97
C ILE A 64 -18.17 -3.71 1.40
N ASN A 65 -19.46 -3.82 1.71
CA ASN A 65 -20.14 -5.10 1.81
C ASN A 65 -20.31 -5.69 0.41
N ALA A 66 -19.40 -6.60 0.03
CA ALA A 66 -19.40 -7.24 -1.29
C ALA A 66 -20.66 -8.05 -1.60
N THR A 67 -21.48 -8.36 -0.59
CA THR A 67 -22.73 -9.10 -0.73
C THR A 67 -23.97 -8.22 -0.50
N ALA A 68 -23.82 -6.90 -0.43
CA ALA A 68 -24.97 -6.01 -0.30
C ALA A 68 -25.81 -6.04 -1.58
N THR A 69 -27.11 -6.29 -1.45
CA THR A 69 -28.08 -6.09 -2.53
C THR A 69 -28.54 -4.64 -2.53
N PRO A 70 -28.83 -4.05 -3.71
CA PRO A 70 -29.32 -2.69 -3.79
C PRO A 70 -30.63 -2.51 -3.00
N TRP A 71 -30.83 -1.33 -2.42
CA TRP A 71 -32.07 -0.98 -1.77
C TRP A 71 -33.20 -0.98 -2.80
N VAL A 72 -34.14 -1.91 -2.67
CA VAL A 72 -35.38 -1.89 -3.44
C VAL A 72 -36.26 -0.84 -2.79
N LEU A 73 -36.41 0.29 -3.48
CA LEU A 73 -37.37 1.33 -3.13
C LEU A 73 -38.68 0.96 -3.82
N ASP A 74 -39.66 0.50 -3.04
CA ASP A 74 -41.04 0.25 -3.50
C ASP A 74 -41.77 1.56 -3.84
#